data_AF-A0AAV6HCQ9-F1
#
_entry.id   AF-A0AAV6HCQ9-F1
#
_cell.length_a   1.000
_cell.length_b   1.000
_cell.length_c   1.000
_cell.angle_alpha   90.00
_cell.angle_beta   90.00
_cell.angle_gamma   90.00
#
_symmetry.space_group_name_H-M   'P 1'
#
loop_
_entity.id
_entity.type
_entity.pdbx_description
1 polymer ?
#
loop_
_entity_poly.entity_id
_entity_poly.type
_entity_poly.pdbx_seq_one_letter_code
_entity_poly.pdbx_strand_id
1 'polypeptide(L)'
;MVAVETKVTEVMGWMSSRMNAQSKQPITQDPVVKAADIICKIQELDDVCGPVVTRPKPKGEEPAEGAHNGPQQSGGDAKSGGSSHQPAAPGEMEVE
;
A
#
# COMPACT_ATOMS: atom_id res chain seq x y z
N MET A 1 7.17 -10.06 7.15
CA MET A 1 7.09 -10.02 5.68
C MET A 1 7.85 -11.17 5.03
N VAL A 2 9.00 -11.59 5.57
CA VAL A 2 9.80 -12.75 5.08
C VAL A 2 8.99 -14.02 4.77
N ALA A 3 7.97 -14.35 5.58
CA ALA A 3 7.11 -15.51 5.32
C ALA A 3 6.30 -15.40 4.01
N VAL A 4 5.79 -14.19 3.71
CA VAL A 4 5.05 -13.91 2.46
C VAL A 4 6.01 -14.00 1.27
N GLU A 5 7.16 -13.34 1.34
CA GLU A 5 8.17 -13.33 0.27
C GLU A 5 8.67 -14.75 -0.07
N THR A 6 8.91 -15.55 0.97
CA THR A 6 9.32 -16.95 0.84
C THR A 6 8.22 -17.78 0.17
N LYS A 7 6.97 -17.65 0.64
CA LYS A 7 5.83 -18.37 0.07
C LYS A 7 5.60 -17.98 -1.40
N VAL A 8 5.65 -16.70 -1.73
CA VAL A 8 5.53 -16.22 -3.11
C VAL A 8 6.61 -16.84 -4.00
N THR A 9 7.86 -16.84 -3.55
CA THR A 9 8.99 -17.43 -4.31
C THR A 9 8.80 -18.93 -4.54
N GLU A 10 8.37 -19.66 -3.51
CA GLU A 10 8.05 -21.08 -3.60
C GLU A 10 6.93 -21.37 -4.61
N VAL A 11 5.83 -20.61 -4.53
CA VAL A 11 4.68 -20.77 -5.42
C VAL A 11 5.05 -20.44 -6.87
N MET A 12 5.86 -19.40 -7.10
CA MET A 12 6.38 -19.07 -8.43
C MET A 12 7.25 -20.21 -8.99
N GLY A 13 8.14 -20.77 -8.17
CA GLY A 13 8.97 -21.92 -8.56
C GLY A 13 8.12 -23.14 -8.94
N TRP A 14 7.08 -23.44 -8.15
CA TRP A 14 6.12 -24.50 -8.47
C TRP A 14 5.42 -24.26 -9.81
N MET A 15 4.93 -23.04 -10.07
CA MET A 15 4.23 -22.71 -11.31
C MET A 15 5.14 -22.85 -12.52
N SER A 16 6.37 -22.35 -12.44
CA SER A 16 7.38 -22.51 -13.50
C SER A 16 7.66 -23.98 -13.80
N SER A 17 7.83 -24.80 -12.76
CA SER A 17 8.04 -26.25 -12.90
C SER A 17 6.85 -26.94 -13.58
N ARG A 18 5.61 -26.65 -13.13
CA ARG A 18 4.38 -27.23 -13.70
C ARG A 18 4.16 -26.81 -15.15
N MET A 19 4.39 -25.54 -15.49
CA MET A 19 4.29 -25.05 -16.86
C MET A 19 5.30 -25.74 -17.79
N ASN A 20 6.55 -25.87 -17.35
CA ASN A 20 7.60 -26.55 -18.12
C ASN A 20 7.34 -28.06 -18.27
N ALA A 21 6.70 -28.70 -17.29
CA ALA A 21 6.29 -30.09 -17.41
C ALA A 21 5.10 -30.25 -18.37
N GLN A 22 4.09 -29.37 -18.26
CA GLN A 22 2.92 -29.36 -19.14
C GLN A 22 3.30 -29.09 -20.61
N SER A 23 4.27 -28.22 -20.88
CA SER A 23 4.69 -27.90 -22.26
C SER A 23 5.34 -29.07 -22.99
N LYS A 24 5.86 -30.05 -22.25
CA LYS A 24 6.46 -31.29 -22.78
C LYS A 24 5.47 -32.44 -22.87
N GLN A 25 4.27 -32.26 -22.32
CA GLN A 25 3.24 -33.29 -22.26
C GLN A 25 2.49 -33.39 -23.60
N PRO A 26 2.29 -34.59 -24.15
CA PRO A 26 1.42 -34.78 -25.30
C PRO A 26 -0.02 -34.38 -24.99
N ILE A 27 -0.72 -33.79 -25.96
CA ILE A 27 -2.12 -33.36 -25.79
C ILE A 27 -3.10 -34.53 -25.55
N THR A 28 -2.70 -35.75 -25.91
CA THR A 28 -3.48 -36.97 -25.71
C THR A 28 -3.33 -37.56 -24.31
N GLN A 29 -2.41 -37.03 -23.50
CA GLN A 29 -2.22 -37.44 -22.11
C GLN A 29 -2.94 -36.49 -21.17
N ASP A 30 -3.23 -36.98 -19.96
CA ASP A 30 -3.76 -36.15 -18.90
C ASP A 30 -2.85 -34.93 -18.62
N PRO A 31 -3.44 -33.78 -18.28
CA PRO A 31 -2.70 -32.58 -17.95
C PRO A 31 -1.90 -32.77 -16.65
N VAL A 32 -0.68 -32.24 -16.64
CA VAL A 32 0.28 -32.27 -15.54
C VAL A 32 -0.15 -31.35 -14.39
N VAL A 33 -1.01 -30.37 -14.68
CA VAL A 33 -1.63 -29.48 -13.70
C VAL A 33 -3.12 -29.41 -13.94
N LYS A 34 -3.92 -29.68 -12.92
CA LYS A 34 -5.38 -29.60 -12.98
C LYS A 34 -5.87 -28.32 -12.31
N ALA A 35 -7.10 -27.93 -12.63
CA ALA A 35 -7.73 -26.75 -12.02
C ALA A 35 -7.74 -26.83 -10.49
N ALA A 36 -7.98 -28.02 -9.92
CA ALA A 36 -7.93 -28.25 -8.48
C ALA A 36 -6.55 -27.91 -7.87
N ASP A 37 -5.45 -28.27 -8.54
CA ASP A 37 -4.10 -27.96 -8.06
C ASP A 37 -3.86 -26.45 -8.01
N ILE A 38 -4.34 -25.73 -9.03
CA ILE A 38 -4.22 -24.27 -9.14
C ILE A 38 -5.04 -23.60 -8.04
N ILE A 39 -6.29 -24.03 -7.85
CA ILE A 39 -7.19 -23.51 -6.82
C ILE A 39 -6.62 -23.76 -5.41
N CYS A 40 -6.02 -24.93 -5.16
CA CYS A 40 -5.32 -25.20 -3.91
C CYS A 40 -4.14 -24.26 -3.72
N LYS A 41 -3.33 -24.04 -4.77
CA LYS A 41 -2.15 -23.16 -4.69
C LYS A 41 -2.52 -21.70 -4.44
N ILE A 42 -3.65 -21.24 -4.98
CA ILE A 42 -4.20 -19.90 -4.70
C ILE A 42 -4.59 -19.79 -3.22
N GLN A 43 -5.34 -20.76 -2.69
CA GLN A 43 -5.73 -20.77 -1.27
C GLN A 43 -4.51 -20.76 -0.34
N GLU A 44 -3.50 -21.58 -0.62
CA GLU A 44 -2.25 -21.59 0.15
C GLU A 44 -1.55 -20.22 0.18
N LEU A 45 -1.63 -19.46 -0.91
CA LEU A 45 -1.03 -18.12 -0.97
C LEU A 45 -1.90 -17.08 -0.25
N ASP A 46 -3.22 -17.16 -0.42
CA ASP A 46 -4.18 -16.28 0.23
C ASP A 46 -4.16 -16.43 1.75
N ASP A 47 -4.01 -17.64 2.28
CA ASP A 47 -3.90 -17.88 3.73
C ASP A 47 -2.71 -17.14 4.35
N VAL A 48 -1.62 -17.00 3.59
CA VAL A 48 -0.40 -16.30 4.03
C VAL A 48 -0.51 -14.79 3.81
N CYS A 49 -1.15 -14.35 2.73
CA CYS A 49 -1.24 -12.93 2.37
C CYS A 49 -2.40 -12.21 3.08
N GLY A 50 -3.52 -12.91 3.29
CA GLY A 50 -4.78 -12.42 3.85
C GLY A 50 -4.59 -11.62 5.15
N PRO A 51 -3.93 -12.15 6.18
CA PRO A 51 -3.72 -11.42 7.44
C PRO A 51 -2.88 -10.15 7.29
N VAL A 52 -2.01 -10.08 6.28
CA VAL A 52 -1.16 -8.91 6.03
C VAL A 52 -1.97 -7.82 5.34
N VAL A 53 -2.78 -8.17 4.34
CA VAL A 53 -3.58 -7.22 3.55
C VAL A 53 -4.82 -6.74 4.30
N THR A 54 -5.39 -7.57 5.17
CA THR A 54 -6.59 -7.23 5.96
C THR A 54 -6.29 -6.52 7.27
N ARG A 55 -5.00 -6.41 7.66
CA ARG A 55 -4.64 -5.80 8.93
C ARG A 55 -5.16 -4.36 8.97
N PRO A 56 -6.00 -3.98 9.95
CA PRO A 56 -6.53 -2.63 10.03
C PRO A 56 -5.39 -1.61 10.13
N LYS A 57 -5.58 -0.46 9.50
CA LYS A 57 -4.65 0.67 9.59
C LYS A 57 -4.43 0.97 11.09
N PRO A 58 -3.17 1.05 11.57
CA PRO A 58 -2.93 1.48 12.95
C PRO A 58 -3.61 2.83 13.14
N LYS A 59 -4.41 2.96 14.21
CA LYS A 59 -4.87 4.28 14.66
C LYS A 59 -3.60 5.03 15.05
N GLY A 60 -3.17 5.96 14.20
CA GLY A 60 -2.08 6.85 14.54
C GLY A 60 -2.46 7.54 15.84
N GLU A 61 -1.53 7.63 16.78
CA GLU A 61 -1.67 8.60 17.86
C GLU A 61 -1.88 9.96 17.19
N GLU A 62 -3.06 10.52 17.39
CA GLU A 62 -3.33 11.90 17.00
C GLU A 62 -2.24 12.74 17.66
N PRO A 63 -1.50 13.59 16.92
CA PRO A 63 -0.52 14.48 17.53
C PRO A 63 -1.26 15.22 18.63
N ALA A 64 -0.78 15.12 19.88
CA ALA A 64 -1.41 15.80 20.99
C ALA A 64 -1.41 17.31 20.71
N GLU A 65 -2.52 17.81 20.17
CA GLU A 65 -2.77 19.24 20.03
C GLU A 65 -3.10 19.75 21.43
N GLY A 66 -2.12 20.32 22.13
CA GLY A 66 -2.42 21.02 23.37
C GLY A 66 -1.29 21.18 24.37
N ALA A 67 -0.38 22.12 24.09
CA ALA A 67 0.12 23.02 25.14
C ALA A 67 0.43 24.39 24.53
N HIS A 68 -0.64 25.05 24.09
CA HIS A 68 -0.66 26.51 23.97
C HIS A 68 -0.39 27.07 25.37
N ASN A 69 0.86 27.49 25.62
CA ASN A 69 1.20 28.27 26.80
C ASN A 69 1.53 29.69 26.34
N GLY A 70 0.49 30.45 26.01
CA GLY A 70 0.48 31.89 26.28
C GLY A 70 -0.28 32.12 27.59
N PRO A 71 -0.13 33.25 28.31
CA PRO A 71 0.43 34.52 27.85
C PRO A 71 1.48 35.13 28.81
N GLN A 72 2.51 35.80 28.27
CA GLN A 72 3.19 36.86 29.04
C GLN A 72 3.37 38.09 28.14
N GLN A 73 2.81 39.17 28.63
CA GLN A 73 2.61 40.47 28.03
C GLN A 73 3.83 41.34 28.36
N SER A 74 4.38 42.12 27.41
CA SER A 74 4.72 43.53 27.65
C SER A 74 5.18 44.24 26.37
N GLY A 75 4.35 45.17 25.91
CA GLY A 75 4.72 46.56 25.58
C GLY A 75 5.65 46.85 24.39
N GLY A 76 5.13 47.57 23.39
CA GLY A 76 5.96 48.33 22.44
C GLY A 76 5.25 48.70 21.13
N ASP A 77 4.39 49.71 21.18
CA ASP A 77 3.64 50.23 20.05
C ASP A 77 4.51 50.94 18.99
N ALA A 78 4.11 50.77 17.73
CA ALA A 78 4.23 51.69 16.58
C ALA A 78 5.63 51.91 15.93
N LYS A 79 5.83 51.42 14.70
CA LYS A 79 5.33 51.98 13.42
C LYS A 79 6.29 51.71 12.24
N SER A 80 5.69 51.35 11.10
CA SER A 80 6.09 51.68 9.72
C SER A 80 7.29 50.97 9.07
N GLY A 81 7.04 50.31 7.92
CA GLY A 81 8.09 50.10 6.93
C GLY A 81 7.83 49.08 5.82
N GLY A 82 6.94 49.38 4.87
CA GLY A 82 7.24 49.22 3.44
C GLY A 82 7.15 47.84 2.74
N SER A 83 6.13 47.74 1.88
CA SER A 83 6.19 47.30 0.47
C SER A 83 6.55 45.86 0.05
N SER A 84 5.48 45.14 -0.37
CA SER A 84 5.20 44.77 -1.78
C SER A 84 5.48 43.35 -2.32
N HIS A 85 4.43 42.83 -2.99
CA HIS A 85 4.33 41.73 -3.97
C HIS A 85 4.39 40.30 -3.40
N GLN A 86 3.47 39.35 -3.67
CA GLN A 86 2.47 39.13 -4.74
C GLN A 86 1.44 38.06 -4.26
N PRO A 87 0.18 38.05 -4.74
CA PRO A 87 -0.79 37.00 -4.43
C PRO A 87 -0.69 35.81 -5.40
N ALA A 88 -0.64 34.59 -4.88
CA ALA A 88 -0.86 33.37 -5.67
C ALA A 88 -2.36 33.01 -5.61
N ALA A 89 -3.05 33.13 -6.74
CA ALA A 89 -4.42 32.65 -6.92
C ALA A 89 -4.43 31.12 -7.00
N PRO A 90 -5.32 30.40 -6.30
CA PRO A 90 -5.72 29.06 -6.68
C PRO A 90 -6.89 29.15 -7.66
N GLY A 91 -6.69 28.64 -8.88
CA GLY A 91 -7.73 28.54 -9.90
C GLY A 91 -8.87 27.63 -9.45
N GLU A 92 -10.06 28.21 -9.45
CA GLU A 92 -11.35 27.56 -9.54
C GLU A 92 -11.43 26.62 -10.76
N MET A 93 -11.79 25.36 -10.53
CA MET A 93 -12.34 24.49 -11.59
C MET A 93 -13.84 24.38 -11.32
N GLU A 94 -14.62 25.23 -11.97
CA GLU A 94 -16.08 25.07 -12.05
C GLU A 94 -16.36 24.23 -13.30
N VAL A 95 -17.09 23.13 -13.11
CA VAL A 95 -17.55 22.23 -14.17
C VAL A 95 -18.99 22.60 -14.50
N GLU A 96 -19.23 23.09 -15.70
CA GLU A 96 -20.55 23.10 -16.34
C GLU A 96 -20.41 22.69 -17.81
#